data_AF-A0A1Q7B1N9-F1
#
_entry.id   AF-A0A1Q7B1N9-F1
#
_cell.length_a   1.000
_cell.length_b   1.000
_cell.length_c   1.000
_cell.angle_alpha   90.00
_cell.angle_beta   90.00
_cell.angle_gamma   90.00
#
_symmetry.space_group_name_H-M   'P 1'
#
loop_
_entity.id
_entity.type
_entity.pdbx_description
1 polymer ?
#
loop_
_entity_poly.entity_id
_entity_poly.type
_entity_poly.pdbx_seq_one_letter_code
_entity_poly.pdbx_strand_id
1 'polypeptide(L)'
;MLRSFKLRSLTVVGIRGIVLSVPLSILLVIFSFSQLMPVRFVLALIFLLFLPGFDVLEIFYNQTIFLAGLQRFLISVGLSIGIAIIDDYVLTFLAVGINLSSLVACLAGETVIFSLIPLVSRKVRAMRTP
;
A
#
# COMPACT_ATOMS: atom_id res chain seq x y z
N MET A 1 -3.67 26.53 19.13
CA MET A 1 -2.29 26.40 18.61
C MET A 1 -1.82 24.96 18.39
N LEU A 2 -2.18 23.99 19.26
CA LEU A 2 -1.81 22.56 19.12
C LEU A 2 -2.47 21.82 17.93
N ARG A 3 -3.58 22.33 17.37
CA ARG A 3 -4.36 21.68 16.30
C ARG A 3 -3.69 21.76 14.92
N SER A 4 -2.97 22.85 14.62
CA SER A 4 -2.31 23.05 13.32
C SER A 4 -1.06 22.19 13.15
N PHE A 5 -0.37 21.85 14.24
CA PHE A 5 0.81 20.98 14.21
C PHE A 5 0.44 19.51 13.91
N LYS A 6 -0.70 19.05 14.45
CA LYS A 6 -1.24 17.71 14.18
C LYS A 6 -1.66 17.55 12.71
N LEU A 7 -2.25 18.59 12.11
CA LEU A 7 -2.60 18.65 10.69
C LEU A 7 -1.37 18.62 9.76
N ARG A 8 -0.27 19.29 10.14
CA ARG A 8 0.97 19.29 9.36
C ARG A 8 1.74 17.95 9.46
N SER A 9 1.72 17.30 10.62
CA SER A 9 2.24 15.94 10.79
C SER A 9 1.41 14.90 9.99
N LEU A 10 0.09 15.04 9.98
CA LEU A 10 -0.85 14.23 9.20
C LEU A 10 -0.59 14.34 7.69
N THR A 11 -0.32 15.54 7.16
CA THR A 11 0.01 15.70 5.73
C THR A 11 1.33 15.04 5.37
N VAL A 12 2.35 15.16 6.22
CA VAL A 12 3.70 14.73 5.87
C VAL A 12 3.82 13.21 5.85
N VAL A 13 3.15 12.47 6.74
CA VAL A 13 3.28 11.00 6.75
C VAL A 13 2.55 10.35 5.58
N GLY A 14 1.30 10.77 5.28
CA GLY A 14 0.60 10.20 4.12
C GLY A 14 1.22 10.60 2.79
N ILE A 15 1.70 11.84 2.66
CA ILE A 15 2.42 12.27 1.46
C ILE A 15 3.74 11.50 1.33
N ARG A 16 4.45 11.23 2.43
CA ARG A 16 5.67 10.40 2.41
C ARG A 16 5.40 8.95 2.01
N GLY A 17 4.29 8.37 2.46
CA GLY A 17 3.84 7.04 2.06
C GLY A 17 3.61 6.97 0.54
N ILE A 18 2.76 7.86 0.02
CA ILE A 18 2.43 7.97 -1.41
C ILE A 18 3.66 8.19 -2.29
N VAL A 19 4.53 9.13 -1.89
CA VAL A 19 5.73 9.49 -2.67
C VAL A 19 6.71 8.32 -2.77
N LEU A 20 6.68 7.37 -1.83
CA LEU A 20 7.50 6.16 -1.89
C LEU A 20 6.76 4.99 -2.54
N SER A 21 5.48 4.75 -2.21
CA SER A 21 4.75 3.56 -2.65
C SER A 21 4.40 3.60 -4.13
N VAL A 22 4.03 4.76 -4.68
CA VAL A 22 3.65 4.91 -6.09
C VAL A 22 4.82 4.68 -7.07
N PRO A 23 5.98 5.37 -6.96
CA PRO A 23 7.09 5.12 -7.88
C PRO A 23 7.67 3.71 -7.74
N LEU A 24 7.65 3.13 -6.53
CA LEU A 24 8.09 1.76 -6.31
C LEU A 24 7.15 0.76 -7.00
N SER A 25 5.83 0.99 -6.95
CA SER A 25 4.83 0.19 -7.67
C SER A 25 5.05 0.23 -9.18
N ILE A 26 5.27 1.42 -9.74
CA ILE A 26 5.54 1.61 -11.18
C ILE A 26 6.82 0.89 -11.60
N LEU A 27 7.90 1.05 -10.83
CA LEU A 27 9.16 0.37 -11.08
C LEU A 27 8.98 -1.16 -11.13
N LEU A 28 8.16 -1.70 -10.23
CA LEU A 28 7.93 -3.14 -10.14
C LEU A 28 7.10 -3.71 -11.29
N VAL A 29 6.09 -2.98 -11.76
CA VAL A 29 5.36 -3.36 -12.97
C VAL A 29 6.32 -3.43 -14.15
N ILE A 30 7.18 -2.42 -14.34
CA ILE A 30 8.19 -2.42 -15.42
C ILE A 30 9.15 -3.60 -15.29
N PHE A 31 9.67 -3.86 -14.08
CA PHE A 31 10.58 -4.98 -13.84
C PHE A 31 9.91 -6.36 -13.95
N SER A 32 8.60 -6.45 -13.77
CA SER A 32 7.86 -7.71 -13.90
C SER A 32 7.83 -8.22 -15.35
N PHE A 33 7.93 -7.32 -16.32
CA PHE A 33 8.07 -7.66 -17.75
C PHE A 33 9.53 -7.85 -18.20
N SER A 34 10.51 -7.61 -17.33
CA SER A 34 11.93 -7.79 -17.64
C SER A 34 12.38 -9.25 -17.50
N GLN A 35 13.32 -9.69 -18.33
CA GLN A 35 13.89 -11.04 -18.33
C GLN A 35 14.90 -11.30 -17.18
N LEU A 36 15.17 -10.30 -16.33
CA LEU A 36 16.05 -10.40 -15.16
C LEU A 36 15.39 -11.23 -14.04
N MET A 37 15.38 -12.56 -14.21
CA MET A 37 14.64 -13.53 -13.40
C MET A 37 14.89 -13.43 -11.87
N PRO A 38 16.12 -13.33 -11.34
CA PRO A 38 16.33 -13.39 -9.88
C PRO A 38 15.86 -12.13 -9.18
N VAL A 39 16.19 -10.97 -9.76
CA VAL A 39 15.88 -9.64 -9.19
C VAL A 39 14.37 -9.42 -9.13
N ARG A 40 13.63 -9.93 -10.14
CA ARG A 40 12.17 -9.87 -10.19
C ARG A 40 11.52 -10.55 -8.97
N PHE A 41 11.96 -11.76 -8.62
CA PHE A 41 11.36 -12.49 -7.50
C PHE A 41 11.61 -11.81 -6.16
N VAL A 42 12.82 -11.30 -5.93
CA VAL A 42 13.16 -10.61 -4.67
C VAL A 42 12.34 -9.32 -4.53
N LEU A 43 12.25 -8.52 -5.59
CA LEU A 43 11.45 -7.29 -5.59
C LEU A 43 9.96 -7.59 -5.40
N ALA A 44 9.42 -8.57 -6.13
CA ALA A 44 8.01 -8.96 -6.02
C ALA A 44 7.69 -9.45 -4.61
N LEU A 45 8.59 -10.20 -3.96
CA LEU A 45 8.38 -10.69 -2.60
C LEU A 45 8.34 -9.55 -1.57
N ILE A 46 9.29 -8.61 -1.64
CA ILE A 46 9.32 -7.44 -0.74
C ILE A 46 8.04 -6.62 -0.89
N PHE A 47 7.56 -6.46 -2.11
CA PHE A 47 6.34 -5.70 -2.38
C PHE A 47 5.09 -6.44 -1.89
N LEU A 48 4.96 -7.71 -2.25
CA LEU A 48 3.87 -8.59 -1.82
C LEU A 48 3.76 -8.68 -0.31
N LEU A 49 4.88 -8.59 0.41
CA LEU A 49 4.91 -8.69 1.86
C LEU A 49 4.74 -7.35 2.59
N PHE A 50 4.94 -6.20 1.95
CA PHE A 50 5.06 -4.95 2.72
C PHE A 50 4.22 -3.78 2.21
N LEU A 51 4.20 -3.51 0.91
CA LEU A 51 3.67 -2.24 0.40
C LEU A 51 2.15 -2.09 0.52
N PRO A 52 1.32 -3.03 0.03
CA PRO A 52 -0.12 -2.87 0.11
C PRO A 52 -0.58 -2.91 1.57
N GLY A 53 0.01 -3.79 2.38
CA GLY A 53 -0.28 -3.83 3.82
C GLY A 53 0.13 -2.58 4.59
N PHE A 54 1.19 -1.88 4.18
CA PHE A 54 1.59 -0.60 4.78
C PHE A 54 0.60 0.53 4.47
N ASP A 55 0.19 0.65 3.21
CA ASP A 55 -0.78 1.68 2.79
C ASP A 55 -2.17 1.42 3.43
N VAL A 56 -2.55 0.16 3.56
CA VAL A 56 -3.78 -0.25 4.25
C VAL A 56 -3.72 0.00 5.75
N LEU A 57 -2.56 -0.17 6.38
CA LEU A 57 -2.36 0.15 7.80
C LEU A 57 -2.61 1.64 8.05
N GLU A 58 -2.24 2.54 7.13
CA GLU A 58 -2.53 3.97 7.27
C GLU A 58 -4.04 4.29 7.17
N ILE A 59 -4.80 3.50 6.39
CA ILE A 59 -6.26 3.63 6.29
C ILE A 59 -6.94 3.20 7.60
N PHE A 60 -6.63 1.99 8.08
CA PHE A 60 -7.27 1.42 9.28
C PHE A 60 -6.79 2.09 10.57
N TYR A 61 -5.48 2.27 10.69
CA TYR A 61 -4.82 2.85 11.85
C TYR A 61 -4.34 4.25 11.51
N ASN A 62 -5.30 5.18 11.46
CA ASN A 62 -4.97 6.60 11.51
C ASN A 62 -4.12 6.86 12.77
N GLN A 63 -3.20 7.83 12.72
CA GLN A 63 -2.14 8.11 13.73
C GLN A 63 -2.63 8.36 15.18
N THR A 64 -3.93 8.22 15.46
CA THR A 64 -4.49 8.20 16.80
C THR A 64 -4.03 6.99 17.62
N ILE A 65 -3.62 5.90 16.97
CA ILE A 65 -3.13 4.70 17.65
C ILE A 65 -1.60 4.64 17.50
N PHE A 66 -0.89 4.87 18.61
CA PHE A 66 0.56 4.83 18.65
C PHE A 66 1.05 3.38 18.70
N LEU A 67 1.03 2.71 17.54
CA LEU A 67 1.64 1.39 17.39
C LEU A 67 3.16 1.52 17.42
N ALA A 68 3.83 0.70 18.24
CA ALA A 68 5.29 0.59 18.25
C ALA A 68 5.80 0.17 16.85
N GLY A 69 7.02 0.59 16.48
CA GLY A 69 7.56 0.37 15.13
C GLY A 69 7.52 -1.10 14.67
N LEU A 70 7.88 -2.03 15.56
CA LEU A 70 7.82 -3.47 15.28
C LEU A 70 6.38 -3.96 15.10
N GLN A 71 5.44 -3.47 15.89
CA GLN A 71 4.03 -3.86 15.79
C GLN A 71 3.41 -3.37 14.47
N ARG A 72 3.76 -2.14 14.03
CA ARG A 72 3.37 -1.64 12.71
C ARG A 72 3.89 -2.53 11.60
N PHE A 73 5.16 -2.94 11.68
CA PHE A 73 5.77 -3.83 10.69
C PHE A 73 5.07 -5.19 10.65
N LEU A 74 4.79 -5.81 11.80
CA LEU A 74 4.12 -7.11 11.83
C LEU A 74 2.69 -7.03 11.28
N ILE A 75 1.94 -5.99 11.65
CA ILE A 75 0.57 -5.79 11.15
C ILE A 75 0.57 -5.50 9.65
N SER A 76 1.50 -4.69 9.14
CA SER A 76 1.59 -4.43 7.70
C SER A 76 1.91 -5.70 6.93
N VAL A 77 2.83 -6.54 7.42
CA VAL A 77 3.14 -7.83 6.78
C VAL A 77 1.92 -8.75 6.79
N GLY A 78 1.23 -8.88 7.93
CA GLY A 78 0.02 -9.70 8.03
C GLY A 78 -1.09 -9.23 7.09
N LEU A 79 -1.31 -7.91 7.00
CA LEU A 79 -2.28 -7.32 6.06
C LEU A 79 -1.90 -7.60 4.61
N SER A 80 -0.63 -7.44 4.26
CA SER A 80 -0.13 -7.65 2.91
C SER A 80 -0.30 -9.10 2.45
N ILE A 81 0.00 -10.06 3.33
CA ILE A 81 -0.22 -11.50 3.06
C ILE A 81 -1.71 -11.78 2.88
N GLY A 82 -2.57 -11.21 3.74
CA GLY A 82 -4.02 -11.38 3.64
C GLY A 82 -4.57 -10.89 2.30
N ILE A 83 -4.10 -9.72 1.85
CA ILE A 83 -4.44 -9.14 0.55
C ILE A 83 -3.98 -10.04 -0.59
N ALA A 84 -2.72 -10.48 -0.58
CA ALA A 84 -2.18 -11.34 -1.62
C ALA A 84 -2.94 -12.67 -1.77
N ILE A 85 -3.42 -13.26 -0.66
CA ILE A 85 -4.25 -14.48 -0.70
C ILE A 85 -5.62 -14.20 -1.34
N ILE A 86 -6.22 -13.05 -1.03
CA ILE A 86 -7.49 -12.64 -1.64
C ILE A 86 -7.30 -12.38 -3.15
N ASP A 87 -6.21 -11.71 -3.54
CA ASP A 87 -5.87 -11.45 -4.94
C ASP A 87 -5.66 -12.74 -5.73
N ASP A 88 -4.95 -13.71 -5.17
CA ASP A 88 -4.73 -15.01 -5.82
C ASP A 88 -6.05 -15.75 -6.06
N TYR A 89 -6.95 -15.72 -5.08
CA TYR A 89 -8.30 -16.25 -5.22
C TYR A 89 -9.05 -15.51 -6.32
N VAL A 90 -9.09 -14.18 -6.30
CA VAL A 90 -9.79 -13.34 -7.28
C VAL A 90 -9.25 -13.56 -8.71
N LEU A 91 -7.94 -13.55 -8.91
CA LEU A 91 -7.30 -13.81 -10.21
C LEU A 91 -7.64 -15.18 -10.76
N THR A 92 -7.79 -16.17 -9.88
CA THR A 92 -8.26 -17.51 -10.23
C THR A 92 -9.71 -17.48 -10.73
N PHE A 93 -10.60 -16.66 -10.14
CA PHE A 93 -11.96 -16.47 -10.66
C PHE A 93 -12.02 -15.72 -11.99
N LEU A 94 -11.15 -14.74 -12.21
CA LEU A 94 -11.13 -13.96 -13.45
C LEU A 94 -10.52 -14.71 -14.64
N ALA A 95 -10.04 -15.95 -14.47
CA ALA A 95 -9.40 -16.76 -15.51
C ALA A 95 -8.19 -16.07 -16.19
N VAL A 96 -7.59 -15.07 -15.54
CA VAL A 96 -6.39 -14.34 -16.02
C VAL A 96 -5.12 -15.19 -15.87
N GLY A 97 -5.22 -16.30 -15.13
CA GLY A 97 -4.13 -17.23 -14.85
C GLY A 97 -3.26 -16.77 -13.68
N ILE A 98 -2.76 -17.74 -12.91
CA ILE A 98 -1.88 -17.52 -11.75
C ILE A 98 -0.46 -17.22 -12.26
N ASN A 99 -0.29 -16.03 -12.82
CA ASN A 99 1.01 -15.52 -13.26
C ASN A 99 1.49 -14.44 -12.30
N LEU A 100 2.79 -14.46 -11.99
CA LEU A 100 3.43 -13.47 -11.11
C LEU A 100 3.19 -12.04 -11.61
N SER A 101 3.15 -11.83 -12.94
CA SER A 101 2.86 -10.54 -13.56
C SER A 101 1.46 -10.04 -13.25
N SER A 102 0.45 -10.92 -13.29
CA SER A 102 -0.94 -10.58 -12.99
C SER A 102 -1.12 -10.22 -11.52
N LEU A 103 -0.49 -10.99 -10.63
CA LEU A 103 -0.49 -10.72 -9.19
C LEU A 103 0.17 -9.38 -8.86
N VAL A 104 1.35 -9.10 -9.44
CA VAL A 104 2.04 -7.82 -9.25
C VAL A 104 1.21 -6.66 -9.81
N ALA A 105 0.51 -6.84 -10.93
CA ALA A 105 -0.35 -5.81 -11.50
C ALA A 105 -1.55 -5.48 -10.57
N CYS A 106 -2.19 -6.50 -10.00
CA CYS A 106 -3.25 -6.32 -8.99
C CYS A 106 -2.73 -5.58 -7.77
N LEU A 107 -1.67 -6.08 -7.14
CA LEU A 107 -1.08 -5.47 -5.94
C LEU A 107 -0.62 -4.03 -6.20
N ALA A 108 -0.05 -3.74 -7.37
CA ALA A 108 0.32 -2.37 -7.75
C ALA A 108 -0.91 -1.47 -7.90
N GLY A 109 -1.98 -1.95 -8.54
CA GLY A 109 -3.25 -1.22 -8.66
C GLY A 109 -3.87 -0.95 -7.30
N GLU A 110 -3.93 -1.96 -6.43
CA GLU A 110 -4.43 -1.82 -5.07
C GLU A 110 -3.60 -0.85 -4.23
N THR A 111 -2.27 -0.93 -4.32
CA THR A 111 -1.36 0.00 -3.63
C THR A 111 -1.69 1.44 -4.04
N VAL A 112 -1.87 1.72 -5.33
CA VAL A 112 -2.27 3.06 -5.80
C VAL A 112 -3.64 3.47 -5.24
N ILE A 113 -4.63 2.58 -5.24
CA ILE A 113 -5.97 2.85 -4.71
C ILE A 113 -5.90 3.17 -3.21
N PHE A 114 -5.24 2.32 -2.42
CA PHE A 114 -5.11 2.48 -0.98
C PHE A 114 -4.31 3.73 -0.61
N SER A 115 -3.29 4.07 -1.40
CA SER A 115 -2.52 5.30 -1.24
C SER A 115 -3.38 6.58 -1.44
N LEU A 116 -4.40 6.52 -2.30
CA LEU A 116 -5.31 7.66 -2.57
C LEU A 116 -6.40 7.86 -1.50
N ILE A 117 -6.88 6.79 -0.87
CA ILE A 117 -8.00 6.84 0.10
C ILE A 117 -7.73 7.80 1.27
N PRO A 118 -6.55 7.83 1.92
CA PRO A 118 -6.23 8.78 2.97
C PRO A 118 -6.31 10.24 2.51
N LEU A 119 -5.91 10.56 1.28
CA LEU A 119 -5.99 11.92 0.74
C LEU A 119 -7.43 12.39 0.60
N VAL A 120 -8.29 11.56 0.01
CA VAL A 120 -9.70 11.89 -0.19
C VAL A 120 -10.42 12.01 1.15
N SER A 121 -10.16 11.07 2.06
CA SER A 121 -10.73 11.06 3.42
C SER A 121 -10.37 12.31 4.22
N ARG A 122 -9.16 12.86 4.01
CA ARG A 122 -8.73 14.14 4.62
C ARG A 122 -9.48 15.32 4.04
N LYS A 123 -9.62 15.39 2.71
CA LYS A 123 -10.34 16.48 2.04
C LYS A 123 -11.81 16.52 2.46
N VAL A 124 -12.46 15.34 2.53
CA VAL A 124 -13.84 15.22 3.02
C VAL A 124 -13.97 15.65 4.47
N ARG A 125 -13.02 15.26 5.35
CA ARG A 125 -13.03 15.66 6.77
C ARG A 125 -12.81 17.17 6.97
N ALA A 126 -11.99 17.80 6.12
CA ALA A 126 -11.75 19.24 6.15
C ALA A 126 -12.97 20.06 5.70
N MET A 127 -13.79 19.53 4.77
CA MET A 127 -15.04 20.17 4.35
C MET A 127 -16.19 19.96 5.34
N ARG A 128 -16.06 19.03 6.29
CA ARG A 128 -17.11 18.69 7.27
C ARG A 128 -17.01 19.47 8.58
N THR A 129 -16.04 20.38 8.72
CA THR A 129 -15.92 21.25 9.89
C THR A 129 -16.56 22.61 9.59
N PRO A 130 -17.63 23.01 10.31
CA PRO A 130 -18.17 24.37 10.24
C PRO A 130 -17.20 25.39 10.86
#